data_AF-A0A0K0IPN3-F1
#
_entry.id   AF-A0A0K0IPN3-F1
#
_cell.length_a   1.000
_cell.length_b   1.000
_cell.length_c   1.000
_cell.angle_alpha   90.00
_cell.angle_beta   90.00
_cell.angle_gamma   90.00
#
_symmetry.space_group_name_H-M   'P 1'
#
loop_
_entity.id
_entity.type
_entity.pdbx_description
1 polymer ?
#
loop_
_entity_poly.entity_id
_entity_poly.type
_entity_poly.pdbx_seq_one_letter_code
_entity_poly.pdbx_strand_id
1 'polypeptide(L)'
;MDSGGGESSCRSSSDNCDLRNDREGNLIKFTCFLCGLTENCRYGLVEVSGRTHTYQYKDEMYYMLDPFRNRNVNERRLTRTKTDIDNKPSGSKTANIFDILVLGAICSICGQSVCIDEDCSVFYTKTFCIICVNREKTHFPKSFVEQIDAVRKQRKSERQELKRSF
;
A
#
# COMPACT_ATOMS: atom_id res chain seq x y z
N MET A 1 -25.06 -27.90 33.22
CA MET A 1 -25.27 -27.41 31.85
C MET A 1 -23.92 -26.93 31.36
N ASP A 2 -23.47 -27.54 30.27
CA ASP A 2 -22.21 -27.27 29.60
C ASP A 2 -22.23 -25.89 28.94
N SER A 3 -21.11 -25.19 28.94
CA SER A 3 -20.79 -24.07 28.04
C SER A 3 -19.29 -23.78 28.16
N GLY A 4 -18.48 -24.66 27.56
CA GLY A 4 -17.11 -24.34 27.18
C GLY A 4 -17.11 -23.25 26.11
N GLY A 5 -16.82 -22.01 26.51
CA GLY A 5 -16.56 -20.91 25.60
C GLY A 5 -15.09 -20.85 25.27
N GLY A 6 -14.71 -21.31 24.08
CA GLY A 6 -13.35 -21.20 23.56
C GLY A 6 -12.96 -19.73 23.39
N GLU A 7 -11.96 -19.28 24.13
CA GLU A 7 -11.31 -17.99 23.86
C GLU A 7 -10.42 -18.16 22.63
N SER A 8 -10.88 -17.52 21.57
CA SER A 8 -10.18 -17.33 20.31
C SER A 8 -8.79 -16.75 20.57
N SER A 9 -7.76 -17.57 20.36
CA SER A 9 -6.37 -17.11 20.31
C SER A 9 -6.19 -16.29 19.03
N CYS A 10 -6.30 -14.97 19.16
CA CYS A 10 -5.78 -14.05 18.17
C CYS A 10 -4.27 -14.31 18.04
N ARG A 11 -3.90 -14.99 16.96
CA ARG A 11 -2.50 -15.17 16.58
C ARG A 11 -1.96 -13.80 16.19
N SER A 12 -1.30 -13.14 17.13
CA SER A 12 -0.44 -11.99 16.88
C SER A 12 0.78 -12.46 16.09
N SER A 13 0.61 -12.67 14.78
CA SER A 13 1.74 -12.76 13.87
C SER A 13 2.27 -11.35 13.65
N SER A 14 3.11 -10.90 14.57
CA SER A 14 3.98 -9.74 14.36
C SER A 14 5.04 -10.12 13.33
N ASP A 15 4.65 -10.21 12.05
CA ASP A 15 5.59 -10.35 10.95
C ASP A 15 6.30 -9.00 10.77
N ASN A 16 7.29 -8.77 11.63
CA ASN A 16 8.29 -7.74 11.45
C ASN A 16 8.88 -7.91 10.04
N CYS A 17 8.76 -6.87 9.21
CA CYS A 17 9.24 -6.88 7.84
C CYS A 17 10.77 -6.95 7.81
N ASP A 18 11.32 -8.15 7.95
CA ASP A 18 12.74 -8.42 7.75
C ASP A 18 13.05 -8.24 6.26
N LEU A 19 13.47 -7.04 5.87
CA LEU A 19 13.95 -6.67 4.53
C LEU A 19 15.15 -7.51 4.04
N ARG A 20 15.68 -8.42 4.87
CA ARG A 20 16.88 -9.20 4.53
C ARG A 20 16.61 -10.46 3.72
N ASN A 21 15.35 -10.89 3.57
CA ASN A 21 15.02 -12.04 2.72
C ASN A 21 14.30 -11.59 1.45
N ASP A 22 15.06 -10.97 0.56
CA ASP A 22 14.70 -10.64 -0.83
C ASP A 22 14.61 -11.89 -1.74
N ARG A 23 14.77 -13.11 -1.21
CA ARG A 23 14.63 -14.34 -1.99
C ARG A 23 13.25 -14.94 -1.79
N GLU A 24 12.38 -14.73 -2.77
CA GLU A 24 11.23 -15.60 -3.08
C GLU A 24 10.32 -15.97 -1.89
N GLY A 25 10.05 -15.04 -0.98
CA GLY A 25 8.93 -15.19 -0.04
C GLY A 25 7.61 -15.43 -0.78
N ASN A 26 6.50 -15.61 -0.08
CA ASN A 26 5.16 -15.84 -0.67
C ASN A 26 4.67 -14.65 -1.52
N LEU A 27 5.33 -14.35 -2.65
CA LEU A 27 4.91 -13.37 -3.62
C LEU A 27 3.68 -13.93 -4.33
N ILE A 28 2.67 -13.08 -4.45
CA ILE A 28 1.47 -13.35 -5.19
C ILE A 28 1.43 -12.45 -6.42
N LYS A 29 0.70 -12.89 -7.45
CA LYS A 29 0.47 -12.09 -8.64
C LYS A 29 -0.71 -11.15 -8.40
N PHE A 30 -0.45 -9.87 -8.21
CA PHE A 30 -1.48 -8.83 -8.25
C PHE A 30 -1.92 -8.59 -9.71
N THR A 31 -3.21 -8.35 -9.94
CA THR A 31 -3.72 -7.87 -11.22
C THR A 31 -4.89 -6.93 -10.96
N CYS A 32 -4.76 -5.68 -11.39
CA CYS A 32 -5.84 -4.71 -11.28
C CYS A 32 -6.99 -5.11 -12.20
N PHE A 33 -8.18 -5.29 -11.63
CA PHE A 33 -9.40 -5.65 -12.35
C PHE A 33 -9.80 -4.61 -13.42
N LEU A 34 -9.39 -3.34 -13.28
CA LEU A 34 -9.83 -2.26 -14.17
C LEU A 34 -8.85 -1.92 -15.28
N CYS A 35 -7.55 -1.79 -14.97
CA CYS A 35 -6.54 -1.42 -15.96
C CYS A 35 -5.64 -2.58 -16.39
N GLY A 36 -5.71 -3.73 -15.72
CA GLY A 36 -4.85 -4.88 -16.01
C GLY A 36 -3.41 -4.73 -15.53
N LEU A 37 -3.06 -3.69 -14.76
CA LEU A 37 -1.74 -3.58 -14.13
C LEU A 37 -1.46 -4.84 -13.32
N THR A 38 -0.35 -5.51 -13.62
CA THR A 38 0.00 -6.80 -13.05
C THR A 38 1.43 -6.77 -12.55
N GLU A 39 1.66 -7.20 -11.31
CA GLU A 39 2.98 -7.30 -10.71
C GLU A 39 3.04 -8.46 -9.71
N ASN A 40 4.23 -9.00 -9.47
CA ASN A 40 4.44 -9.95 -8.37
C ASN A 40 4.78 -9.16 -7.10
N CYS A 41 3.98 -9.32 -6.07
CA CYS A 41 4.07 -8.50 -4.86
C CYS A 41 3.66 -9.29 -3.61
N ARG A 42 3.68 -8.63 -2.45
CA ARG A 42 3.14 -9.15 -1.20
C ARG A 42 1.70 -8.63 -1.01
N TYR A 43 0.94 -9.29 -0.14
CA TYR A 43 -0.37 -8.84 0.28
C TYR A 43 -0.52 -8.96 1.79
N GLY A 44 -1.13 -7.95 2.41
CA GLY A 44 -1.44 -7.94 3.83
C GLY A 44 -1.41 -6.54 4.42
N LEU A 45 -1.52 -6.46 5.75
CA LEU A 45 -1.44 -5.20 6.48
C LEU A 45 0.00 -4.66 6.43
N VAL A 46 0.15 -3.44 5.94
CA VAL A 46 1.45 -2.76 5.90
C VAL A 46 1.59 -1.90 7.15
N GLU A 47 2.51 -2.30 8.03
CA GLU A 47 2.87 -1.57 9.23
C GLU A 47 4.40 -1.45 9.32
N VAL A 48 4.88 -0.22 9.54
CA VAL A 48 6.30 0.08 9.71
C VAL A 48 6.49 0.93 10.95
N SER A 49 7.16 0.36 11.95
CA SER A 49 7.53 1.06 13.18
C SER A 49 8.96 1.61 13.07
N GLY A 50 9.07 2.94 13.00
CA GLY A 50 10.32 3.68 13.08
C GLY A 50 10.70 4.01 14.54
N ARG A 51 11.77 4.79 14.72
CA ARG A 51 12.24 5.19 16.05
C ARG A 51 11.29 6.16 16.78
N THR A 52 10.58 7.00 16.02
CA THR A 52 9.71 8.06 16.56
C THR A 52 8.26 7.95 16.10
N HIS A 53 7.99 7.21 15.02
CA HIS A 53 6.68 7.12 14.40
C HIS A 53 6.43 5.70 13.88
N THR A 54 5.18 5.25 14.02
CA THR A 54 4.66 4.06 13.36
C THR A 54 3.72 4.48 12.26
N TYR A 55 3.93 3.95 11.06
CA TYR A 55 3.08 4.14 9.90
C TYR A 55 2.31 2.85 9.62
N GLN A 56 1.00 2.94 9.46
CA GLN A 56 0.15 1.79 9.19
C GLN A 56 -0.92 2.17 8.17
N TYR A 57 -1.12 1.31 7.18
CA TYR A 57 -2.25 1.43 6.26
C TYR A 57 -3.54 0.91 6.92
N LYS A 58 -4.67 1.55 6.61
CA LYS A 58 -5.97 1.19 7.18
C LYS A 58 -6.62 -0.05 6.54
N ASP A 59 -6.17 -0.42 5.35
CA ASP A 59 -6.59 -1.64 4.65
C ASP A 59 -5.38 -2.55 4.43
N GLU A 60 -5.65 -3.83 4.18
CA GLU A 60 -4.67 -4.74 3.60
C GLU A 60 -4.33 -4.30 2.17
N MET A 61 -3.03 -4.22 1.89
CA MET A 61 -2.52 -3.67 0.64
C MET A 61 -1.78 -4.74 -0.16
N TYR A 62 -1.81 -4.61 -1.48
CA TYR A 62 -0.83 -5.19 -2.38
C TYR A 62 0.38 -4.25 -2.43
N TYR A 63 1.55 -4.73 -2.04
CA TYR A 63 2.73 -3.90 -1.92
C TYR A 63 3.99 -4.66 -2.29
N MET A 64 5.00 -3.93 -2.77
CA MET A 64 6.32 -4.46 -3.01
C MET A 64 7.37 -3.54 -2.41
N LEU A 65 8.58 -4.05 -2.38
CA LEU A 65 9.75 -3.25 -2.09
C LEU A 65 9.93 -2.22 -3.20
N ASP A 66 10.08 -0.94 -2.84
CA ASP A 66 10.25 0.14 -3.81
C ASP A 66 11.50 -0.13 -4.67
N PRO A 67 11.34 -0.40 -5.99
CA PRO A 67 12.44 -0.74 -6.88
C PRO A 67 13.27 0.50 -7.26
N PHE A 68 12.75 1.70 -7.06
CA PHE A 68 13.42 2.96 -7.35
C PHE A 68 14.23 3.47 -6.16
N ARG A 69 14.09 2.83 -4.98
CA ARG A 69 14.88 3.19 -3.81
C ARG A 69 16.30 2.67 -3.93
N ASN A 70 17.26 3.60 -3.93
CA ASN A 70 18.69 3.25 -3.90
C ASN A 70 19.09 2.68 -2.53
N ARG A 71 19.07 1.35 -2.41
CA ARG A 71 19.41 0.61 -1.18
C ARG A 71 20.91 0.53 -0.92
N ASN A 72 21.74 0.82 -1.91
CA ASN A 72 23.20 0.71 -1.84
C ASN A 72 23.84 1.92 -1.19
N VAL A 73 23.14 3.06 -1.12
CA VAL A 73 23.59 4.19 -0.32
C VAL A 73 23.25 3.89 1.14
N ASN A 74 24.30 3.68 1.95
CA ASN A 74 24.16 3.79 3.39
C ASN A 74 23.61 5.19 3.70
N GLU A 75 22.31 5.32 3.97
CA GLU A 75 21.67 6.56 4.47
C GLU A 75 22.36 7.07 5.75
N ARG A 76 23.20 6.23 6.38
CA ARG A 76 24.14 6.63 7.43
C ARG A 76 25.09 7.77 7.02
N ARG A 77 25.21 8.17 5.74
CA ARG A 77 26.01 9.35 5.37
C ARG A 77 25.30 10.69 5.67
N LEU A 78 23.97 10.73 5.79
CA LEU A 78 23.27 11.98 6.14
C LEU A 78 23.17 12.23 7.66
N THR A 79 23.40 11.22 8.50
CA THR A 79 23.26 11.37 9.97
C THR A 79 24.48 10.97 10.80
N ARG A 80 25.66 10.75 10.20
CA ARG A 80 26.89 10.54 10.99
C ARG A 80 27.66 11.85 11.18
N THR A 81 27.34 12.54 12.27
CA THR A 81 28.40 13.19 13.04
C THR A 81 29.41 12.12 13.47
N LYS A 82 30.69 12.38 13.22
CA LYS A 82 31.82 11.48 13.51
C LYS A 82 32.00 11.31 15.03
N THR A 83 31.26 10.41 15.66
CA THR A 83 31.66 9.72 16.89
C THR A 83 31.05 8.33 16.86
N ASP A 84 31.66 7.39 17.57
CA ASP A 84 31.29 5.97 17.69
C ASP A 84 31.88 5.07 16.59
N ILE A 85 33.20 4.90 16.74
CA ILE A 85 33.90 3.64 16.47
C ILE A 85 33.45 2.69 17.58
N ASP A 86 32.43 1.87 17.33
CA ASP A 86 32.22 0.65 18.10
C ASP A 86 31.52 -0.42 17.28
N ASN A 87 32.09 -1.61 17.34
CA ASN A 87 31.72 -2.83 16.64
C ASN A 87 30.34 -3.34 17.10
N LYS A 88 29.25 -2.73 16.64
CA LYS A 88 27.91 -3.33 16.75
C LYS A 88 27.60 -4.05 15.42
N PRO A 89 27.23 -5.36 15.44
CA PRO A 89 26.96 -6.11 14.22
C PRO A 89 25.93 -5.35 13.40
N SER A 90 26.26 -5.15 12.11
CA SER A 90 25.50 -4.39 11.12
C SER A 90 24.00 -4.53 11.36
N GLY A 91 23.44 -3.55 12.09
CA GLY A 91 22.12 -3.64 12.68
C GLY A 91 21.08 -4.01 11.64
N SER A 92 20.13 -4.87 12.02
CA SER A 92 18.93 -5.09 11.20
C SER A 92 18.38 -3.71 10.84
N LYS A 93 18.37 -3.38 9.56
CA LYS A 93 17.85 -2.10 9.08
C LYS A 93 16.35 -2.20 9.30
N THR A 94 15.83 -1.49 10.30
CA THR A 94 14.39 -1.35 10.47
C THR A 94 13.82 -0.79 9.18
N ALA A 95 12.82 -1.46 8.61
CA ALA A 95 12.11 -0.98 7.44
C ALA A 95 11.67 0.47 7.63
N ASN A 96 11.73 1.26 6.58
CA ASN A 96 11.07 2.56 6.52
C ASN A 96 9.80 2.41 5.67
N ILE A 97 8.75 3.20 5.95
CA ILE A 97 7.58 3.27 5.08
C ILE A 97 7.98 3.67 3.64
N PHE A 98 9.05 4.45 3.50
CA PHE A 98 9.64 4.80 2.20
C PHE A 98 10.35 3.63 1.50
N ASP A 99 10.55 2.47 2.13
CA ASP A 99 11.05 1.26 1.47
C ASP A 99 9.95 0.49 0.70
N ILE A 100 8.70 0.91 0.83
CA ILE A 100 7.51 0.19 0.36
C ILE A 100 6.80 0.99 -0.73
N LEU A 101 6.52 0.32 -1.84
CA LEU A 101 5.65 0.80 -2.91
C LEU A 101 4.31 0.05 -2.81
N VAL A 102 3.23 0.77 -2.53
CA VAL A 102 1.87 0.22 -2.57
C VAL A 102 1.34 0.25 -4.00
N LEU A 103 0.80 -0.87 -4.45
CA LEU A 103 0.28 -1.07 -5.80
C LEU A 103 -1.25 -0.96 -5.84
N GLY A 104 -1.93 -1.48 -4.83
CA GLY A 104 -3.39 -1.60 -4.83
C GLY A 104 -3.97 -2.16 -3.53
N ALA A 105 -5.29 -2.38 -3.53
CA ALA A 105 -6.03 -3.04 -2.45
C ALA A 105 -7.23 -3.81 -3.00
N ILE A 106 -7.99 -4.46 -2.12
CA ILE A 106 -9.25 -5.13 -2.46
C ILE A 106 -10.40 -4.12 -2.35
N CYS A 107 -11.24 -4.05 -3.39
CA CYS A 107 -12.49 -3.29 -3.32
C CYS A 107 -13.43 -3.88 -2.28
N SER A 108 -13.85 -3.08 -1.31
CA SER A 108 -14.71 -3.54 -0.20
C SER A 108 -16.14 -3.89 -0.59
N ILE A 109 -16.58 -3.54 -1.81
CA ILE A 109 -17.93 -3.88 -2.31
C ILE A 109 -17.90 -5.14 -3.17
N CYS A 110 -16.99 -5.24 -4.14
CA CYS A 110 -16.97 -6.35 -5.11
C CYS A 110 -15.87 -7.39 -4.86
N GLY A 111 -14.96 -7.16 -3.91
CA GLY A 111 -13.85 -8.06 -3.61
C GLY A 111 -12.76 -8.13 -4.69
N GLN A 112 -12.82 -7.31 -5.74
CA GLN A 112 -11.82 -7.31 -6.81
C GLN A 112 -10.57 -6.52 -6.43
N SER A 113 -9.39 -7.01 -6.82
CA SER A 113 -8.12 -6.30 -6.67
C SER A 113 -8.07 -5.10 -7.62
N VAL A 114 -7.75 -3.92 -7.10
CA VAL A 114 -7.66 -2.67 -7.88
C VAL A 114 -6.43 -1.89 -7.49
N CYS A 115 -5.76 -1.27 -8.47
CA CYS A 115 -4.60 -0.45 -8.20
C CYS A 115 -5.01 0.90 -7.60
N ILE A 116 -4.06 1.57 -6.95
CA ILE A 116 -4.26 2.88 -6.30
C ILE A 116 -4.42 4.06 -7.28
N ASP A 117 -4.40 3.81 -8.60
CA ASP A 117 -4.70 4.85 -9.57
C ASP A 117 -6.13 5.35 -9.38
N GLU A 118 -6.33 6.66 -9.37
CA GLU A 118 -7.63 7.34 -9.22
C GLU A 118 -8.63 6.97 -10.33
N ASP A 119 -8.15 6.49 -11.48
CA ASP A 119 -8.99 5.93 -12.54
C ASP A 119 -9.55 4.54 -12.16
N CYS A 120 -8.93 3.85 -11.20
CA CYS A 120 -9.27 2.49 -10.79
C CYS A 120 -9.93 2.44 -9.39
N SER A 121 -9.38 3.12 -8.40
CA SER A 121 -9.88 3.04 -7.02
C SER A 121 -9.77 4.36 -6.28
N VAL A 122 -10.48 4.42 -5.15
CA VAL A 122 -10.43 5.52 -4.19
C VAL A 122 -10.47 4.94 -2.78
N PHE A 123 -9.81 5.63 -1.84
CA PHE A 123 -9.89 5.31 -0.42
C PHE A 123 -10.78 6.34 0.30
N TYR A 124 -11.73 5.85 1.10
CA TYR A 124 -12.54 6.69 2.00
C TYR A 124 -12.41 6.18 3.45
N THR A 125 -13.26 5.25 3.86
CA THR A 125 -13.10 4.45 5.08
C THR A 125 -12.42 3.11 4.78
N LYS A 126 -12.60 2.63 3.54
CA LYS A 126 -11.95 1.49 2.92
C LYS A 126 -11.70 1.80 1.44
N THR A 127 -11.05 0.90 0.74
CA THR A 127 -10.82 0.99 -0.71
C THR A 127 -12.04 0.53 -1.50
N PHE A 128 -12.42 1.30 -2.52
CA PHE A 128 -13.51 1.00 -3.43
C PHE A 128 -13.06 1.20 -4.88
N CYS A 129 -13.40 0.26 -5.77
CA CYS A 129 -13.18 0.46 -7.19
C CYS A 129 -14.17 1.49 -7.75
N ILE A 130 -13.78 2.20 -8.80
CA ILE A 130 -14.64 3.27 -9.31
C ILE A 130 -16.00 2.76 -9.82
N ILE A 131 -16.05 1.54 -10.35
CA ILE A 131 -17.33 0.94 -10.79
C ILE A 131 -18.29 0.85 -9.60
N CYS A 132 -17.80 0.40 -8.44
CA CYS A 132 -18.61 0.30 -7.23
C CYS A 132 -18.98 1.67 -6.66
N VAL A 133 -18.07 2.65 -6.66
CA VAL A 133 -18.40 4.03 -6.26
C VAL A 133 -19.53 4.59 -7.14
N ASN A 134 -19.44 4.36 -8.45
CA ASN A 134 -20.44 4.85 -9.40
C ASN A 134 -21.79 4.13 -9.32
N ARG A 135 -21.77 2.84 -8.98
CA ARG A 135 -22.98 2.03 -8.80
C ARG A 135 -23.70 2.38 -7.49
N GLU A 136 -22.94 2.59 -6.43
CA GLU A 136 -23.46 2.81 -5.08
C GLU A 136 -23.37 4.28 -4.64
N LYS A 137 -23.43 5.24 -5.59
CA LYS A 137 -23.26 6.69 -5.32
C LYS A 137 -24.13 7.22 -4.19
N THR A 138 -25.33 6.66 -4.01
CA THR A 138 -26.29 7.04 -2.97
C THR A 138 -25.84 6.69 -1.54
N HIS A 139 -24.87 5.79 -1.40
CA HIS A 139 -24.29 5.40 -0.11
C HIS A 139 -23.05 6.22 0.27
N PHE A 140 -22.57 7.08 -0.63
CA PHE A 140 -21.44 7.97 -0.38
C PHE A 140 -21.92 9.43 -0.18
N PRO A 141 -21.18 10.25 0.60
CA PRO A 141 -21.45 11.68 0.66
C PRO A 141 -21.41 12.31 -0.74
N LYS A 142 -22.40 13.15 -1.09
CA LYS A 142 -22.51 13.74 -2.44
C LYS A 142 -21.23 14.49 -2.85
N SER A 143 -20.66 15.28 -1.95
CA SER A 143 -19.42 16.02 -2.18
C SER A 143 -18.23 15.12 -2.49
N PHE A 144 -18.18 13.92 -1.91
CA PHE A 144 -17.13 12.95 -2.19
C PHE A 144 -17.24 12.40 -3.62
N VAL A 145 -18.45 12.01 -4.04
CA VAL A 145 -18.71 11.53 -5.40
C VAL A 145 -18.41 12.63 -6.44
N GLU A 146 -18.86 13.85 -6.18
CA GLU A 146 -18.61 15.01 -7.05
C GLU A 146 -17.11 15.31 -7.20
N GLN A 147 -16.35 15.25 -6.10
CA GLN A 147 -14.90 15.46 -6.12
C GLN A 147 -14.21 14.41 -7.00
N ILE A 148 -14.59 13.14 -6.86
CA ILE A 148 -14.03 12.04 -7.66
C ILE A 148 -14.36 12.25 -9.15
N ASP A 149 -15.61 12.55 -9.47
CA ASP A 149 -16.05 12.78 -10.84
C ASP A 149 -15.31 13.99 -11.46
N ALA A 150 -15.07 15.06 -10.68
CA ALA A 150 -14.32 16.23 -11.11
C ALA A 150 -12.84 15.92 -11.41
N VAL A 151 -12.14 15.26 -10.49
CA VAL A 151 -10.73 14.88 -10.67
C VAL A 151 -10.54 13.98 -11.89
N ARG A 152 -11.43 13.00 -12.07
CA ARG A 152 -11.39 12.10 -13.24
C ARG A 152 -11.68 12.84 -14.54
N LYS A 153 -12.60 13.80 -14.54
CA LYS A 153 -12.89 14.63 -15.72
C LYS A 153 -11.68 15.48 -16.11
N GLN A 154 -11.04 16.11 -15.13
CA GLN A 154 -9.83 16.93 -15.35
C GLN A 154 -8.69 16.11 -15.94
N ARG A 155 -8.38 14.93 -15.39
CA ARG A 155 -7.32 14.07 -15.95
C ARG A 155 -7.63 13.59 -17.36
N LYS A 156 -8.90 13.33 -17.67
CA LYS A 156 -9.32 12.98 -19.03
C LYS A 156 -9.10 14.13 -20.01
N SER A 157 -9.38 15.38 -19.63
CA SER A 157 -9.08 16.53 -20.49
C SER A 157 -7.57 16.73 -20.66
N GLU A 158 -6.78 16.65 -19.59
CA GLU A 158 -5.31 16.76 -19.67
C GLU A 158 -4.70 15.69 -20.59
N ARG A 159 -5.15 14.42 -20.47
CA ARG A 159 -4.70 13.35 -21.36
C ARG A 159 -5.13 13.55 -22.82
N GLN A 160 -6.26 14.20 -23.06
CA GLN A 160 -6.71 14.53 -24.43
C GLN A 160 -5.94 15.68 -25.03
N GLU A 161 -5.60 16.69 -24.23
CA GLU A 161 -4.76 17.82 -24.66
C GLU A 161 -3.35 17.36 -25.01
N LEU A 162 -2.75 16.52 -24.17
CA LEU A 162 -1.44 15.92 -24.47
C LEU A 162 -1.45 15.10 -25.76
N LYS A 163 -2.53 14.36 -26.04
CA LYS A 163 -2.66 13.61 -27.31
C LYS A 163 -2.83 14.50 -28.54
N ARG A 164 -3.21 15.77 -28.37
CA ARG A 164 -3.34 16.74 -29.48
C ARG A 164 -2.06 17.53 -29.73
N SER A 165 -1.13 17.54 -28.78
CA SER A 165 0.16 18.24 -28.92
C SER A 165 1.26 17.41 -29.61
N PHE A 166 0.98 16.15 -29.96
CA PHE A 166 1.84 15.26 -30.74
C PHE A 166 1.13 14.88 -32.04
#